data_AF-A0A7J3WXR0-F1
#
_entry.id   AF-A0A7J3WXR0-F1
#
_cell.length_a   1.000
_cell.length_b   1.000
_cell.length_c   1.000
_cell.angle_alpha   90.00
_cell.angle_beta   90.00
_cell.angle_gamma   90.00
#
_symmetry.space_group_name_H-M   'P 1'
#
loop_
_entity.id
_entity.type
_entity.pdbx_description
1 polymer ?
#
loop_
_entity_poly.entity_id
_entity_poly.type
_entity_poly.pdbx_seq_one_letter_code
_entity_poly.pdbx_strand_id
1 'polypeptide(L)'
;MRIPSYILYLLILIAAAVFFFSGYYLSQYQLSSQLSLNIAELEETRSRNIELTSRIRVLEDRVLQLESEKICLAVETEKLNQELSKLIAELEGKGKEIAKINSSCTGWYRELSEARNNLRKLTLAIDKLRQDKELLVILKSEPPQNRTEAKIYWNDTRVGLYKIKPNLIPTVDTIIYYLDYYFDWVESFPRDASPEQVCNWIFSYTTEAREYESAISKLRDEIYLTVLTDLGEVLRIMEEIS
;
A
#
# COMPACT_ATOMS: atom_id res chain seq x y z
N MET A 1 45.21 45.69 132.81
CA MET A 1 46.26 44.67 132.56
C MET A 1 46.83 44.89 131.16
N ARG A 2 48.13 45.17 131.03
CA ARG A 2 48.81 45.36 129.74
C ARG A 2 49.25 43.99 129.20
N ILE A 3 48.82 43.63 128.00
CA ILE A 3 49.27 42.42 127.32
C ILE A 3 50.75 42.61 126.93
N PRO A 4 51.65 41.63 127.21
CA PRO A 4 53.06 41.69 126.82
C PRO A 4 53.25 41.76 125.30
N SER A 5 54.15 42.63 124.83
CA SER A 5 54.39 42.91 123.40
C SER A 5 54.70 41.66 122.56
N TYR A 6 55.38 40.65 123.13
CA TYR A 6 55.72 39.41 122.43
C TYR A 6 54.51 38.54 122.09
N ILE A 7 53.45 38.57 122.92
CA ILE A 7 52.19 37.85 122.67
C ILE A 7 51.44 38.50 121.51
N LEU A 8 51.49 39.83 121.41
CA LEU A 8 50.90 40.58 120.30
C LEU A 8 51.58 40.25 118.96
N TYR A 9 52.92 40.22 118.92
CA TYR A 9 53.67 39.83 117.71
C TYR A 9 53.40 38.38 117.28
N LEU A 10 53.28 37.45 118.25
CA LEU A 10 52.93 36.06 117.98
C LEU A 10 51.51 35.93 117.41
N LEU A 11 50.55 36.68 117.96
CA LEU A 11 49.18 36.74 117.43
C LEU A 11 49.12 37.30 116.01
N ILE A 12 49.89 38.34 115.71
CA ILE A 12 49.99 38.92 114.36
C ILE A 12 50.59 37.92 113.37
N LEU A 13 51.63 37.18 113.78
CA LEU A 13 52.27 36.16 112.95
C LEU A 13 51.32 34.99 112.66
N ILE A 14 50.58 34.53 113.68
CA ILE A 14 49.55 33.49 113.51
C ILE A 14 48.44 33.99 112.58
N ALA A 15 47.97 35.22 112.77
CA ALA A 15 46.96 35.82 111.89
C ALA A 15 47.46 35.92 110.44
N ALA A 16 48.69 36.38 110.22
CA ALA A 16 49.31 36.47 108.90
C ALA A 16 49.47 35.09 108.24
N ALA A 17 49.87 34.08 109.00
CA ALA A 17 49.96 32.71 108.52
C ALA A 17 48.56 32.17 108.13
N VAL A 18 47.54 32.37 108.97
CA VAL A 18 46.16 31.96 108.69
C VAL A 18 45.62 32.66 107.43
N PHE A 19 45.85 33.97 107.28
CA PHE A 19 45.47 34.70 106.06
C PHE A 19 46.20 34.16 104.82
N PHE A 20 47.51 33.88 104.92
CA PHE A 20 48.28 33.31 103.81
C PHE A 20 47.80 31.92 103.42
N PHE A 21 47.61 31.01 104.38
CA PHE A 21 47.08 29.67 104.11
C PHE A 21 45.65 29.71 103.59
N SER A 22 44.80 30.62 104.08
CA SER A 22 43.44 30.80 103.58
C SER A 22 43.42 31.34 102.14
N GLY A 23 44.27 32.32 101.82
CA GLY A 23 44.40 32.88 100.48
C GLY A 23 45.01 31.89 99.50
N TYR A 24 45.98 31.08 99.94
CA TYR A 24 46.54 29.98 99.15
C TYR A 24 45.49 28.91 98.86
N TYR A 25 44.72 28.48 99.87
CA TYR A 25 43.66 27.50 99.68
C TYR A 25 42.55 28.02 98.76
N LEU A 26 42.14 29.27 98.92
CA LEU A 26 41.15 29.91 98.06
C LEU A 26 41.65 30.04 96.61
N SER A 27 42.92 30.43 96.41
CA SER A 27 43.55 30.53 95.10
C SER A 27 43.66 29.15 94.43
N GLN A 28 44.08 28.12 95.17
CA GLN A 28 44.13 26.75 94.67
C GLN A 28 42.73 26.21 94.32
N TYR A 29 41.72 26.52 95.12
CA TYR A 29 40.33 26.16 94.82
C TYR A 29 39.81 26.86 93.56
N GLN A 30 40.06 28.16 93.41
CA GLN A 30 39.69 28.91 92.20
C GLN A 30 40.41 28.40 90.95
N LEU A 31 41.72 28.14 91.05
CA LEU A 31 42.51 27.58 89.97
C LEU A 31 42.02 26.17 89.60
N SER A 32 41.72 25.33 90.59
CA SER A 32 41.17 24.00 90.38
C SER A 32 39.78 24.05 89.72
N SER A 33 38.94 25.01 90.10
CA SER A 33 37.63 25.22 89.49
C SER A 33 37.71 25.75 88.06
N GLN A 34 38.65 26.64 87.75
CA GLN A 34 38.86 27.11 86.38
C GLN A 34 39.46 26.01 85.50
N LEU A 35 40.38 25.23 86.06
CA LEU A 35 40.97 24.08 85.37
C LEU A 35 39.91 23.03 85.04
N SER A 36 38.99 22.71 85.97
CA SER A 36 37.91 21.75 85.70
C SER A 36 36.93 22.24 84.64
N LEU A 37 36.56 23.53 84.65
CA LEU A 37 35.72 24.14 83.61
C LEU A 37 36.42 24.09 82.24
N ASN A 38 37.68 24.50 82.17
CA ASN A 38 38.46 24.45 80.93
C ASN A 38 38.61 23.01 80.39
N ILE A 39 38.80 22.03 81.28
CA ILE A 39 38.84 20.60 80.90
C ILE A 39 37.49 20.17 80.32
N ALA A 40 36.38 20.54 80.95
CA ALA A 40 35.04 20.22 80.46
C ALA A 40 34.74 20.85 79.10
N GLU A 41 35.08 22.13 78.89
CA GLU A 41 34.93 22.80 77.60
C GLU A 41 35.83 22.19 76.51
N LEU A 42 37.05 21.77 76.87
CA LEU A 42 37.97 21.10 75.98
C LEU A 42 37.42 19.72 75.58
N GLU A 43 36.87 18.95 76.51
CA GLU A 43 36.22 17.67 76.25
C GLU A 43 34.98 17.82 75.36
N GLU A 44 34.15 18.83 75.62
CA GLU A 44 32.97 19.12 74.80
C GLU A 44 33.38 19.50 73.36
N THR A 45 34.37 20.39 73.23
CA THR A 45 34.92 20.81 71.93
C THR A 45 35.55 19.63 71.19
N ARG A 46 36.26 18.75 71.89
CA ARG A 46 36.82 17.52 71.33
C ARG A 46 35.73 16.58 70.85
N SER A 47 34.65 16.42 71.62
CA SER A 47 33.50 15.59 71.23
C SER A 47 32.82 16.14 69.97
N ARG A 48 32.56 17.46 69.92
CA ARG A 48 32.06 18.14 68.72
C ARG A 48 32.99 17.96 67.52
N ASN A 49 34.30 18.02 67.72
CA ASN A 49 35.28 17.82 66.65
C ASN A 49 35.27 16.38 66.10
N ILE A 50 35.15 15.38 66.98
CA ILE A 50 35.00 13.97 66.58
C ILE A 50 33.70 13.77 65.79
N GLU A 51 32.59 14.37 66.24
CA GLU A 51 31.31 14.29 65.55
C GLU A 51 31.33 14.98 64.17
N LEU A 52 31.92 16.18 64.08
CA LEU A 52 32.08 16.86 62.78
C LEU A 52 32.96 16.05 61.83
N THR A 53 34.03 15.45 62.34
CA THR A 53 34.92 14.58 61.54
C THR A 53 34.18 13.35 61.02
N SER A 54 33.30 12.73 61.82
CA SER A 54 32.51 11.58 61.35
C SER A 54 31.48 12.00 60.30
N ARG A 55 30.81 13.15 60.48
CA ARG A 55 29.88 13.70 59.48
C ARG A 55 30.58 14.04 58.16
N ILE A 56 31.78 14.62 58.23
CA ILE A 56 32.59 14.91 57.03
C ILE A 56 32.88 13.63 56.26
N ARG A 57 33.33 12.55 56.92
CA ARG A 57 33.57 11.26 56.25
C ARG A 57 32.32 10.68 55.60
N VAL A 58 31.17 10.72 56.27
CA VAL A 58 29.90 10.26 55.70
C VAL A 58 29.49 11.06 54.46
N LEU A 59 29.74 12.39 54.48
CA LEU A 59 29.47 13.24 53.32
C LEU A 59 30.45 12.96 52.18
N GLU A 60 31.73 12.73 52.47
CA GLU A 60 32.74 12.34 51.47
C GLU A 60 32.36 11.02 50.78
N ASP A 61 31.99 9.99 51.55
CA ASP A 61 31.53 8.71 51.01
C ASP A 61 30.30 8.88 50.11
N ARG A 62 29.35 9.73 50.52
CA ARG A 62 28.13 10.01 49.75
C ARG A 62 28.42 10.80 48.48
N VAL A 63 29.40 11.71 48.48
CA VAL A 63 29.85 12.40 47.27
C VAL A 63 30.47 11.40 46.30
N LEU A 64 31.33 10.51 46.77
CA LEU A 64 31.93 9.46 45.92
C LEU A 64 30.87 8.54 45.31
N GLN A 65 29.87 8.14 46.11
CA GLN A 65 28.75 7.35 45.61
C GLN A 65 27.97 8.10 44.52
N LEU A 66 27.60 9.36 44.75
CA LEU A 66 26.89 10.18 43.77
C LEU A 66 27.69 10.41 42.50
N GLU A 67 29.02 10.58 42.60
CA GLU A 67 29.90 10.68 41.43
C GLU A 67 29.90 9.38 40.62
N SER A 68 29.94 8.22 41.29
CA SER A 68 29.87 6.92 40.62
C SER A 68 28.53 6.71 39.91
N GLU A 69 27.41 7.05 40.57
CA GLU A 69 26.06 6.95 40.00
C GLU A 69 25.91 7.89 38.79
N LYS A 70 26.44 9.12 38.88
CA LYS A 70 26.47 10.08 37.77
C LYS A 70 27.21 9.52 36.56
N ILE A 71 28.36 8.88 36.76
CA ILE A 71 29.13 8.26 35.67
C ILE A 71 28.34 7.11 35.05
N CYS A 72 27.73 6.24 35.86
CA CYS A 72 26.90 5.14 35.36
C CYS A 72 25.72 5.65 34.52
N LEU A 73 24.99 6.65 35.01
CA LEU A 73 23.87 7.26 34.28
C LEU A 73 24.32 7.92 32.97
N ALA A 74 25.50 8.55 32.96
CA ALA A 74 26.05 9.14 31.73
C ALA A 74 26.35 8.07 30.67
N VAL A 75 26.91 6.92 31.07
CA VAL A 75 27.17 5.78 30.17
C VAL A 75 25.87 5.19 29.64
N GLU A 76 24.86 5.02 30.50
CA GLU A 76 23.55 4.51 30.10
C GLU A 76 22.84 5.46 29.12
N THR A 77 22.91 6.76 29.38
CA THR A 77 22.37 7.80 28.49
C THR A 77 23.02 7.74 27.11
N GLU A 78 24.34 7.59 27.05
CA GLU A 78 25.07 7.48 25.79
C GLU A 78 24.68 6.21 25.03
N LYS A 79 24.56 5.07 25.73
CA LYS A 79 24.10 3.82 25.12
C LYS A 79 22.69 3.95 24.53
N LEU A 80 21.76 4.53 25.27
CA LEU A 80 20.39 4.76 24.81
C LEU A 80 20.35 5.70 23.60
N ASN A 81 21.19 6.75 23.58
CA ASN A 81 21.30 7.65 22.43
C ASN A 81 21.81 6.94 21.17
N GLN A 82 22.76 6.01 21.32
CA GLN A 82 23.27 5.20 20.20
C GLN A 82 22.20 4.24 19.67
N GLU A 83 21.46 3.56 20.56
CA GLU A 83 20.34 2.69 20.18
C GLU A 83 19.22 3.48 19.48
N LEU A 84 18.88 4.65 20.00
CA LEU A 84 17.89 5.55 19.40
C LEU A 84 18.34 6.01 18.01
N SER A 85 19.60 6.40 17.85
CA SER A 85 20.15 6.80 16.54
C SER A 85 20.11 5.66 15.53
N LYS A 86 20.41 4.43 15.96
CA LYS A 86 20.32 3.24 15.10
C LYS A 86 18.88 2.96 14.68
N LEU A 87 17.93 3.03 15.61
CA LEU A 87 16.51 2.83 15.31
C LEU A 87 15.97 3.89 14.34
N ILE A 88 16.39 5.15 14.48
CA ILE A 88 16.03 6.21 13.52
C ILE A 88 16.55 5.87 12.13
N ALA A 89 17.81 5.47 12.00
CA ALA A 89 18.39 5.10 10.71
C ALA A 89 17.69 3.89 10.07
N GLU A 90 17.35 2.87 10.86
CA GLU A 90 16.57 1.72 10.40
C GLU A 90 15.17 2.12 9.93
N LEU A 91 14.49 3.00 10.67
CA LEU A 91 13.16 3.50 10.34
C LEU A 91 13.17 4.34 9.06
N GLU A 92 14.16 5.20 8.88
CA GLU A 92 14.36 5.94 7.62
C GLU A 92 14.64 5.00 6.44
N GLY A 93 15.44 3.96 6.65
CA GLY A 93 15.70 2.91 5.66
C GLY A 93 14.42 2.20 5.23
N LYS A 94 13.61 1.76 6.20
CA LYS A 94 12.31 1.13 5.95
C LYS A 94 11.33 2.09 5.27
N GLY A 95 11.33 3.37 5.63
CA GLY A 95 10.54 4.40 4.96
C GLY A 95 10.86 4.54 3.47
N LYS A 96 12.16 4.52 3.11
CA LYS A 96 12.61 4.55 1.71
C LYS A 96 12.21 3.27 0.95
N GLU A 97 12.33 2.09 1.57
CA GLU A 97 11.87 0.83 0.99
C GLU A 97 10.37 0.85 0.69
N ILE A 98 9.55 1.31 1.65
CA ILE A 98 8.09 1.44 1.48
C ILE A 98 7.76 2.40 0.33
N ALA A 99 8.43 3.55 0.25
CA ALA A 99 8.22 4.51 -0.84
C ALA A 99 8.53 3.89 -2.21
N LYS A 100 9.63 3.12 -2.30
CA LYS A 100 10.00 2.39 -3.52
C LYS A 100 8.94 1.35 -3.90
N ILE A 101 8.53 0.50 -2.95
CA ILE A 101 7.51 -0.52 -3.16
C ILE A 101 6.20 0.13 -3.62
N ASN A 102 5.79 1.22 -3.00
CA ASN A 102 4.56 1.92 -3.35
C ASN A 102 4.62 2.46 -4.80
N SER A 103 5.74 3.07 -5.19
CA SER A 103 5.93 3.56 -6.57
C SER A 103 5.86 2.42 -7.59
N SER A 104 6.51 1.28 -7.32
CA SER A 104 6.44 0.09 -8.18
C SER A 104 5.03 -0.47 -8.26
N CYS A 105 4.33 -0.56 -7.13
CA CYS A 105 2.95 -1.07 -7.08
C CYS A 105 1.99 -0.20 -7.92
N THR A 106 2.11 1.13 -7.81
CA THR A 106 1.30 2.04 -8.65
C THR A 106 1.60 1.89 -10.14
N GLY A 107 2.86 1.67 -10.50
CA GLY A 107 3.28 1.39 -11.88
C GLY A 107 2.65 0.09 -12.42
N TRP A 108 2.77 -1.00 -11.65
CA TRP A 108 2.17 -2.29 -12.01
C TRP A 108 0.65 -2.23 -12.11
N TYR A 109 -0.02 -1.46 -11.25
CA TYR A 109 -1.46 -1.30 -11.32
C TYR A 109 -1.90 -0.61 -12.62
N ARG A 110 -1.17 0.42 -13.05
CA ARG A 110 -1.42 1.10 -14.32
C ARG A 110 -1.24 0.16 -15.52
N GLU A 111 -0.13 -0.56 -15.56
CA GLU A 111 0.18 -1.54 -16.61
C GLU A 111 -0.87 -2.66 -16.66
N LEU A 112 -1.29 -3.17 -15.50
CA LEU A 112 -2.33 -4.20 -15.42
C LEU A 112 -3.68 -3.68 -15.91
N SER A 113 -4.05 -2.45 -15.58
CA SER A 113 -5.29 -1.83 -16.06
C SER A 113 -5.28 -1.65 -17.58
N GLU A 114 -4.15 -1.24 -18.14
CA GLU A 114 -3.96 -1.08 -19.59
C GLU A 114 -4.03 -2.43 -20.31
N ALA A 115 -3.30 -3.45 -19.82
CA ALA A 115 -3.34 -4.81 -20.35
C ALA A 115 -4.76 -5.40 -20.30
N ARG A 116 -5.51 -5.17 -19.21
CA ARG A 116 -6.90 -5.60 -19.08
C ARG A 116 -7.82 -4.92 -20.11
N ASN A 117 -7.61 -3.63 -20.35
CA ASN A 117 -8.39 -2.92 -21.37
C ASN A 117 -8.07 -3.43 -22.78
N ASN A 118 -6.79 -3.67 -23.08
CA ASN A 118 -6.34 -4.22 -24.35
C ASN A 118 -6.90 -5.62 -24.58
N LEU A 119 -6.87 -6.48 -23.56
CA LEU A 119 -7.47 -7.82 -23.64
C LEU A 119 -8.96 -7.76 -23.95
N ARG A 120 -9.71 -6.87 -23.28
CA ARG A 120 -11.14 -6.67 -23.56
C ARG A 120 -11.39 -6.24 -25.02
N LYS A 121 -10.59 -5.29 -25.53
CA LYS A 121 -10.69 -4.85 -26.94
C LYS A 121 -10.39 -6.01 -27.90
N LEU A 122 -9.36 -6.81 -27.64
CA LEU A 122 -9.03 -7.99 -28.45
C LEU A 122 -10.13 -9.06 -28.40
N THR A 123 -10.77 -9.29 -27.25
CA THR A 123 -11.91 -10.22 -27.15
C THR A 123 -13.04 -9.79 -28.07
N LEU A 124 -13.41 -8.51 -28.06
CA LEU A 124 -14.44 -7.97 -28.96
C LEU A 124 -14.05 -8.13 -30.44
N ALA A 125 -12.79 -7.86 -30.78
CA ALA A 125 -12.27 -8.03 -32.13
C ALA A 125 -12.35 -9.50 -32.60
N ILE A 126 -11.96 -10.46 -31.74
CA ILE A 126 -12.03 -11.89 -32.04
C ILE A 126 -13.48 -12.35 -32.23
N ASP A 127 -14.41 -11.87 -31.40
CA ASP A 127 -15.83 -12.24 -31.52
C ASP A 127 -16.43 -11.72 -32.84
N LYS A 128 -16.05 -10.52 -33.29
CA LYS A 128 -16.41 -10.00 -34.62
C LYS A 128 -15.85 -10.87 -35.74
N LEU A 129 -14.54 -11.16 -35.72
CA LEU A 129 -13.92 -12.04 -36.73
C LEU A 129 -14.54 -13.44 -36.77
N ARG A 130 -14.97 -13.97 -35.61
CA ARG A 130 -15.67 -15.26 -35.55
C ARG A 130 -17.03 -15.18 -36.24
N GLN A 131 -17.79 -14.12 -36.03
CA GLN A 131 -19.06 -13.89 -36.72
C GLN A 131 -18.84 -13.71 -38.23
N ASP A 132 -17.86 -12.90 -38.63
CA ASP A 132 -17.50 -12.67 -40.03
C ASP A 132 -17.12 -13.96 -40.75
N LYS A 133 -16.35 -14.83 -40.09
CA LYS A 133 -16.02 -16.15 -40.62
C LYS A 133 -17.29 -16.94 -40.97
N GLU A 134 -18.28 -16.98 -40.08
CA GLU A 134 -19.53 -17.69 -40.34
C GLU A 134 -20.33 -17.05 -41.49
N LEU A 135 -20.32 -15.71 -41.61
CA LEU A 135 -20.92 -15.01 -42.74
C LEU A 135 -20.24 -15.35 -44.07
N LEU A 136 -18.90 -15.44 -44.09
CA LEU A 136 -18.15 -15.82 -45.29
C LEU A 136 -18.39 -17.29 -45.69
N VAL A 137 -18.70 -18.17 -44.73
CA VAL A 137 -19.10 -19.55 -45.03
C VAL A 137 -20.41 -19.58 -45.82
N ILE A 138 -21.36 -18.69 -45.52
CA ILE A 138 -22.61 -18.54 -46.30
C ILE A 138 -22.29 -18.14 -47.74
N LEU A 139 -21.32 -17.25 -47.96
CA LEU A 139 -20.93 -16.82 -49.32
C LEU A 139 -20.21 -17.89 -50.14
N LYS A 140 -19.51 -18.82 -49.47
CA LYS A 140 -18.72 -19.87 -50.13
C LYS A 140 -19.61 -20.91 -50.80
N SER A 141 -20.80 -21.16 -50.26
CA SER A 141 -21.74 -22.13 -50.79
C SER A 141 -22.59 -21.50 -51.88
N GLU A 142 -22.55 -22.05 -53.09
CA GLU A 142 -23.50 -21.65 -54.13
C GLU A 142 -24.89 -22.20 -53.80
N PRO A 143 -25.97 -21.45 -54.11
CA PRO A 143 -27.32 -21.96 -53.96
C PRO A 143 -27.52 -23.23 -54.80
N PRO A 144 -28.16 -24.28 -54.27
CA PRO A 144 -28.45 -25.49 -55.03
C PRO A 144 -29.27 -25.21 -56.29
N GLN A 145 -29.04 -25.99 -57.35
CA GLN A 145 -29.77 -25.90 -58.62
C GLN A 145 -31.13 -26.61 -58.57
N ASN A 146 -31.49 -27.23 -57.45
CA ASN A 146 -32.76 -27.90 -57.22
C ASN A 146 -33.65 -27.07 -56.28
N ARG A 147 -34.92 -26.89 -56.62
CA ARG A 147 -35.91 -26.14 -55.82
C ARG A 147 -35.98 -26.58 -54.36
N THR A 148 -36.06 -27.89 -54.12
CA THR A 148 -36.20 -28.46 -52.76
C THR A 148 -34.95 -28.18 -51.93
N GLU A 149 -33.78 -28.42 -52.52
CA GLU A 149 -32.50 -28.16 -51.86
C GLU A 149 -32.27 -26.67 -51.62
N ALA A 150 -32.65 -25.80 -52.57
CA ALA A 150 -32.58 -24.36 -52.41
C ALA A 150 -33.49 -23.85 -51.29
N LYS A 151 -34.73 -24.38 -51.18
CA LYS A 151 -35.62 -24.06 -50.04
C LYS A 151 -35.00 -24.45 -48.70
N ILE A 152 -34.36 -25.62 -48.62
CA ILE A 152 -33.67 -26.07 -47.40
C ILE A 152 -32.49 -25.14 -47.12
N TYR A 153 -31.63 -24.89 -48.12
CA TYR A 153 -30.46 -24.03 -48.02
C TYR A 153 -30.78 -22.62 -47.50
N TRP A 154 -31.81 -21.97 -48.05
CA TRP A 154 -32.17 -20.61 -47.65
C TRP A 154 -32.84 -20.58 -46.26
N ASN A 155 -33.61 -21.60 -45.89
CA ASN A 155 -34.14 -21.71 -44.53
C ASN A 155 -33.02 -21.95 -43.50
N ASP A 156 -32.04 -22.80 -43.81
CA ASP A 156 -30.88 -23.03 -42.95
C ASP A 156 -30.04 -21.75 -42.82
N THR A 157 -29.82 -21.04 -43.94
CA THR A 157 -29.14 -19.74 -43.97
C THR A 157 -29.86 -18.72 -43.09
N ARG A 158 -31.20 -18.65 -43.17
CA ARG A 158 -32.04 -17.78 -42.34
C ARG A 158 -31.85 -18.10 -40.84
N VAL A 159 -31.86 -19.38 -40.47
CA VAL A 159 -31.64 -19.83 -39.09
C VAL A 159 -30.22 -19.49 -38.59
N GLY A 160 -29.21 -19.65 -39.45
CA GLY A 160 -27.83 -19.26 -39.15
C GLY A 160 -27.70 -17.76 -38.89
N LEU A 161 -28.26 -16.94 -39.80
CA LEU A 161 -28.20 -15.48 -39.70
C LEU A 161 -28.95 -14.93 -38.48
N TYR A 162 -30.02 -15.60 -38.02
CA TYR A 162 -30.70 -15.20 -36.78
C TYR A 162 -29.78 -15.16 -35.56
N LYS A 163 -28.74 -15.98 -35.52
CA LYS A 163 -27.77 -15.99 -34.40
C LYS A 163 -26.61 -15.02 -34.62
N ILE A 164 -26.25 -14.76 -35.86
CA ILE A 164 -25.02 -14.03 -36.23
C ILE A 164 -25.35 -12.56 -36.52
N LYS A 165 -26.23 -12.32 -37.49
CA LYS A 165 -26.62 -10.99 -38.00
C LYS A 165 -28.11 -10.96 -38.37
N PRO A 166 -29.00 -10.70 -37.40
CA PRO A 166 -30.45 -10.68 -37.63
C PRO A 166 -30.91 -9.64 -38.66
N ASN A 167 -30.13 -8.57 -38.86
CA ASN A 167 -30.43 -7.52 -39.84
C ASN A 167 -30.40 -8.01 -41.30
N LEU A 168 -29.79 -9.16 -41.57
CA LEU A 168 -29.74 -9.77 -42.91
C LEU A 168 -30.94 -10.70 -43.19
N ILE A 169 -31.74 -11.03 -42.17
CA ILE A 169 -32.92 -11.91 -42.32
C ILE A 169 -33.91 -11.39 -43.36
N PRO A 170 -34.28 -10.09 -43.40
CA PRO A 170 -35.26 -9.60 -44.38
C PRO A 170 -34.83 -9.83 -45.82
N THR A 171 -33.51 -9.76 -46.10
CA THR A 171 -32.96 -10.06 -47.42
C THR A 171 -33.13 -11.55 -47.75
N VAL A 172 -32.90 -12.45 -46.79
CA VAL A 172 -33.16 -13.89 -46.98
C VAL A 172 -34.65 -14.21 -47.11
N ASP A 173 -35.52 -13.55 -46.35
CA ASP A 173 -36.97 -13.70 -46.48
C ASP A 173 -37.45 -13.31 -47.89
N THR A 174 -36.83 -12.29 -48.48
CA THR A 174 -37.07 -11.88 -49.87
C THR A 174 -36.63 -12.98 -50.86
N ILE A 175 -35.47 -13.59 -50.64
CA ILE A 175 -34.99 -14.71 -51.47
C ILE A 175 -35.97 -15.88 -51.39
N ILE A 176 -36.40 -16.27 -50.17
CA ILE A 176 -37.35 -17.37 -49.96
C ILE A 176 -38.69 -17.08 -50.65
N TYR A 177 -39.17 -15.84 -50.58
CA TYR A 177 -40.42 -15.42 -51.21
C TYR A 177 -40.38 -15.55 -52.74
N TYR A 178 -39.31 -15.11 -53.40
CA TYR A 178 -39.18 -15.16 -54.86
C TYR A 178 -38.68 -16.49 -55.43
N LEU A 179 -38.25 -17.41 -54.56
CA LEU A 179 -37.66 -18.69 -54.95
C LEU A 179 -38.53 -19.49 -55.92
N ASP A 180 -39.83 -19.64 -55.62
CA ASP A 180 -40.72 -20.45 -56.45
C ASP A 180 -40.87 -19.86 -57.86
N TYR A 181 -40.93 -18.54 -58.00
CA TYR A 181 -41.00 -17.88 -59.31
C TYR A 181 -39.76 -18.13 -60.18
N TYR A 182 -38.57 -18.10 -59.56
CA TYR A 182 -37.33 -18.42 -60.26
C TYR A 182 -37.31 -19.87 -60.73
N PHE A 183 -37.65 -20.81 -59.85
CA PHE A 183 -37.64 -22.23 -60.21
C PHE A 183 -38.78 -22.60 -61.18
N ASP A 184 -39.93 -21.93 -61.13
CA ASP A 184 -40.98 -22.09 -62.15
C ASP A 184 -40.45 -21.70 -63.54
N TRP A 185 -39.66 -20.63 -63.64
CA TRP A 185 -38.99 -20.26 -64.89
C TRP A 185 -37.92 -21.29 -65.29
N VAL A 186 -37.01 -21.68 -64.39
CA VAL A 186 -35.95 -22.66 -64.68
C VAL A 186 -36.53 -24.01 -65.13
N GLU A 187 -37.54 -24.51 -64.43
CA GLU A 187 -38.17 -25.80 -64.71
C GLU A 187 -39.06 -25.77 -65.96
N SER A 188 -39.49 -24.59 -66.41
CA SER A 188 -40.20 -24.41 -67.68
C SER A 188 -39.28 -24.57 -68.91
N PHE A 189 -37.98 -24.78 -68.71
CA PHE A 189 -37.03 -24.98 -69.81
C PHE A 189 -37.45 -26.17 -70.70
N PRO A 190 -37.66 -25.94 -72.01
CA PRO A 190 -38.10 -26.99 -72.92
C PRO A 190 -37.02 -28.07 -73.10
N ARG A 191 -37.40 -29.35 -72.99
CA ARG A 191 -36.52 -30.49 -73.31
C ARG A 191 -36.48 -30.67 -74.83
N ASP A 192 -35.29 -30.86 -75.40
CA ASP A 192 -35.06 -30.97 -76.85
C ASP A 192 -35.55 -29.75 -77.67
N ALA A 193 -35.19 -28.56 -77.21
CA ALA A 193 -35.72 -27.28 -77.71
C ALA A 193 -35.12 -26.82 -79.05
N SER A 194 -35.96 -26.25 -79.92
CA SER A 194 -35.51 -25.44 -81.06
C SER A 194 -34.92 -24.10 -80.58
N PRO A 195 -34.08 -23.43 -81.40
CA PRO A 195 -33.55 -22.10 -81.07
C PRO A 195 -34.66 -21.09 -80.71
N GLU A 196 -35.79 -21.12 -81.40
CA GLU A 196 -36.94 -20.25 -81.11
C GLU A 196 -37.57 -20.55 -79.75
N GLN A 197 -37.65 -21.81 -79.36
CA GLN A 197 -38.17 -22.21 -78.05
C GLN A 197 -37.24 -21.77 -76.92
N VAL A 198 -35.92 -21.86 -77.13
CA VAL A 198 -34.93 -21.32 -76.19
C VAL A 198 -35.06 -19.79 -76.08
N CYS A 199 -35.17 -19.08 -77.21
CA CYS A 199 -35.39 -17.63 -77.20
C CYS A 199 -36.66 -17.24 -76.44
N ASN A 200 -37.78 -17.92 -76.69
CA ASN A 200 -39.05 -17.65 -76.00
C ASN A 200 -38.96 -17.91 -74.49
N TRP A 201 -38.22 -18.94 -74.07
CA TRP A 201 -37.96 -19.20 -72.65
C TRP A 201 -37.06 -18.13 -72.00
N ILE A 202 -36.05 -17.61 -72.71
CA ILE A 202 -35.25 -16.48 -72.22
C ILE A 202 -36.15 -15.24 -72.01
N PHE A 203 -37.06 -14.98 -72.95
CA PHE A 203 -38.00 -13.85 -72.85
C PHE A 203 -39.15 -14.07 -71.87
N SER A 204 -39.39 -15.30 -71.39
CA SER A 204 -40.36 -15.57 -70.32
C SER A 204 -39.81 -15.29 -68.92
N TYR A 205 -38.55 -14.83 -68.81
CA TYR A 205 -37.94 -14.45 -67.54
C TYR A 205 -38.71 -13.31 -66.88
N THR A 206 -39.40 -13.62 -65.78
CA THR A 206 -40.29 -12.68 -65.10
C THR A 206 -39.52 -11.69 -64.22
N THR A 207 -40.18 -10.60 -63.85
CA THR A 207 -39.64 -9.65 -62.88
C THR A 207 -39.40 -10.35 -61.54
N GLU A 208 -40.32 -11.21 -61.11
CA GLU A 208 -40.24 -11.96 -59.86
C GLU A 208 -39.05 -12.93 -59.84
N ALA A 209 -38.76 -13.61 -60.96
CA ALA A 209 -37.58 -14.45 -61.09
C ALA A 209 -36.28 -13.64 -60.99
N ARG A 210 -36.28 -12.40 -61.52
CA ARG A 210 -35.16 -11.45 -61.37
C ARG A 210 -34.96 -10.98 -59.93
N GLU A 211 -36.05 -10.79 -59.18
CA GLU A 211 -35.96 -10.40 -57.77
C GLU A 211 -35.28 -11.47 -56.90
N TYR A 212 -35.41 -12.76 -57.25
CA TYR A 212 -34.65 -13.84 -56.59
C TYR A 212 -33.14 -13.65 -56.73
N GLU A 213 -32.64 -13.50 -57.96
CA GLU A 213 -31.21 -13.28 -58.22
C GLU A 213 -30.71 -11.95 -57.63
N SER A 214 -31.52 -10.90 -57.73
CA SER A 214 -31.22 -9.58 -57.16
C SER A 214 -31.08 -9.63 -55.64
N ALA A 215 -31.99 -10.33 -54.95
CA ALA A 215 -31.94 -10.49 -53.50
C ALA A 215 -30.72 -11.30 -53.05
N ILE A 216 -30.30 -12.31 -53.82
CA ILE A 216 -29.04 -13.05 -53.57
C ILE A 216 -27.83 -12.13 -53.71
N SER A 217 -27.77 -11.33 -54.78
CA SER A 217 -26.67 -10.36 -54.97
C SER A 217 -26.64 -9.35 -53.83
N LYS A 218 -27.80 -8.82 -53.43
CA LYS A 218 -27.92 -7.88 -52.32
C LYS A 218 -27.44 -8.47 -51.00
N LEU A 219 -27.82 -9.71 -50.68
CA LEU A 219 -27.35 -10.40 -49.48
C LEU A 219 -25.81 -10.52 -49.48
N ARG A 220 -25.24 -10.87 -50.64
CA ARG A 220 -23.79 -11.00 -50.80
C ARG A 220 -23.08 -9.68 -50.56
N ASP A 221 -23.59 -8.59 -51.13
CA ASP A 221 -23.04 -7.24 -50.94
C ASP A 221 -23.14 -6.78 -49.49
N GLU A 222 -24.28 -7.03 -48.83
CA GLU A 222 -24.49 -6.71 -47.41
C GLU A 222 -23.53 -7.49 -46.49
N ILE A 223 -23.28 -8.77 -46.79
CA ILE A 223 -22.30 -9.58 -46.06
C ILE A 223 -20.88 -9.03 -46.27
N TYR A 224 -20.47 -8.76 -47.53
CA TYR A 224 -19.14 -8.22 -47.80
C TYR A 224 -18.92 -6.88 -47.11
N LEU A 225 -19.90 -5.98 -47.17
CA LEU A 225 -19.83 -4.69 -46.49
C LEU A 225 -19.66 -4.85 -44.98
N THR A 226 -20.41 -5.77 -44.38
CA THR A 226 -20.31 -6.07 -42.94
C THR A 226 -18.91 -6.53 -42.58
N VAL A 227 -18.41 -7.54 -43.28
CA VAL A 227 -17.08 -8.12 -43.03
C VAL A 227 -15.97 -7.09 -43.24
N LEU A 228 -16.03 -6.29 -44.31
CA LEU A 228 -15.03 -5.24 -44.57
C LEU A 228 -15.04 -4.16 -43.48
N THR A 229 -16.22 -3.79 -42.99
CA THR A 229 -16.36 -2.81 -41.90
C THR A 229 -15.76 -3.35 -40.61
N ASP A 230 -16.13 -4.58 -40.23
CA ASP A 230 -15.64 -5.22 -39.01
C ASP A 230 -14.13 -5.48 -39.08
N LEU A 231 -13.58 -5.86 -40.24
CA LEU A 231 -12.12 -5.96 -40.46
C LEU A 231 -11.40 -4.61 -40.28
N GLY A 232 -11.97 -3.52 -40.80
CA GLY A 232 -11.41 -2.18 -40.62
C GLY A 232 -11.39 -1.75 -39.14
N GLU A 233 -12.45 -2.07 -38.40
CA GLU A 233 -12.49 -1.82 -36.95
C GLU A 233 -11.49 -2.68 -36.17
N VAL A 234 -11.35 -3.96 -36.53
CA VAL A 234 -10.39 -4.88 -35.92
C VAL A 234 -8.96 -4.40 -36.16
N LEU A 235 -8.64 -3.97 -37.38
CA LEU A 235 -7.32 -3.43 -37.72
C LEU A 235 -6.99 -2.21 -36.85
N ARG A 236 -7.93 -1.28 -36.73
CA ARG A 236 -7.79 -0.09 -35.86
C ARG A 236 -7.57 -0.48 -34.39
N ILE A 237 -8.27 -1.50 -33.89
CA ILE A 237 -8.06 -2.01 -32.53
C ILE A 237 -6.65 -2.60 -32.38
N MET A 238 -6.16 -3.34 -33.37
CA MET A 238 -4.80 -3.90 -33.34
C MET A 238 -3.73 -2.81 -33.37
N GLU A 239 -3.92 -1.75 -34.15
CA GLU A 239 -3.03 -0.59 -34.20
C GLU A 239 -3.00 0.20 -32.88
N GLU A 240 -4.13 0.33 -32.19
CA GLU A 240 -4.18 1.00 -30.87
C GLU A 240 -3.48 0.23 -29.75
N ILE A 241 -3.30 -1.09 -29.92
CA ILE A 241 -2.73 -1.99 -28.90
C ILE A 241 -1.25 -2.28 -29.15
N SER A 242 -0.80 -2.12 -30.41
CA SER A 242 0.60 -2.30 -30.82
C SER A 242 1.50 -1.17 -30.34
#